data_AF-E2AN41-F1
#
_entry.id   AF-E2AN41-F1
#
_cell.length_a   1.000
_cell.length_b   1.000
_cell.length_c   1.000
_cell.angle_alpha   90.00
_cell.angle_beta   90.00
_cell.angle_gamma   90.00
#
_symmetry.space_group_name_H-M   'P 1'
#
loop_
_entity.id
_entity.type
_entity.pdbx_description
1 polymer ?
#
loop_
_entity_poly.entity_id
_entity_poly.type
_entity_poly.pdbx_seq_one_letter_code
_entity_poly.pdbx_strand_id
1 'polypeptide(L)' 'AYKASLVAKPQNAILTPHVLFNWAKKHFKNIRVFYFKKTDHERIRRKLNKRFEIAQPVPQILKNHGFI' A
#
# COMPACT_ATOMS: atom_id res chain seq x y z
N ALA A 1 2.95 -14.85 3.08
CA ALA A 1 3.22 -13.39 2.96
C ALA A 1 2.41 -12.70 1.85
N TYR A 2 2.20 -13.35 0.69
CA TYR A 2 1.75 -12.73 -0.57
C TYR A 2 0.36 -12.02 -0.61
N LYS A 3 -0.47 -12.06 0.44
CA LYS A 3 -1.81 -11.42 0.42
C LYS A 3 -2.21 -10.71 1.71
N ALA A 4 -1.27 -10.45 2.62
CA ALA A 4 -1.62 -9.98 3.97
C ALA A 4 -2.48 -8.70 4.00
N SER A 5 -2.25 -7.76 3.08
CA SER A 5 -3.08 -6.56 2.94
C SER A 5 -4.51 -6.87 2.44
N LEU A 6 -4.69 -7.92 1.62
CA LEU A 6 -5.98 -8.31 1.04
C LEU A 6 -6.84 -9.15 1.99
N VAL A 7 -6.22 -9.89 2.92
CA VAL A 7 -6.93 -10.69 3.95
C VAL A 7 -7.09 -9.96 5.28
N ALA A 8 -6.51 -8.76 5.41
CA ALA A 8 -6.67 -7.95 6.60
C ALA A 8 -8.11 -7.43 6.70
N LYS A 9 -8.71 -7.54 7.89
CA LYS A 9 -9.97 -6.84 8.20
C LYS A 9 -9.78 -5.34 7.92
N PRO A 10 -10.83 -4.60 7.51
CA PRO A 10 -10.72 -3.17 7.21
C PRO A 10 -10.07 -2.35 8.32
N GLN A 11 -10.33 -2.68 9.60
CA GLN A 11 -9.72 -2.00 10.75
C GLN A 11 -8.20 -2.27 10.91
N ASN A 12 -7.71 -3.36 10.30
CA ASN A 12 -6.32 -3.82 10.38
C ASN A 12 -5.60 -3.72 9.02
N ALA A 13 -6.18 -2.99 8.07
CA ALA A 13 -5.62 -2.83 6.74
C ALA A 13 -4.23 -2.16 6.83
N ILE A 14 -3.28 -2.67 6.05
CA ILE A 14 -1.91 -2.17 6.02
C ILE A 14 -1.86 -0.93 5.13
N LEU A 15 -2.39 0.18 5.65
CA LEU A 15 -2.58 1.43 4.91
C LEU A 15 -1.49 2.47 5.17
N THR A 16 -0.77 2.36 6.29
CA THR A 16 0.26 3.32 6.68
C THR A 16 1.63 2.66 6.74
N PRO A 17 2.71 3.42 6.50
CA PRO A 17 4.09 2.91 6.63
C PRO A 17 4.37 2.31 8.01
N HIS A 18 3.75 2.85 9.07
CA HIS A 18 3.93 2.35 10.43
C HIS A 18 3.28 0.98 10.65
N VAL A 19 2.04 0.79 10.15
CA VAL A 19 1.35 -0.51 10.20
C VAL A 19 2.08 -1.53 9.34
N LEU A 20 2.58 -1.12 8.17
CA LEU A 20 3.41 -1.98 7.30
C LEU A 20 4.68 -2.43 8.00
N PHE A 21 5.37 -1.51 8.69
CA PHE A 21 6.58 -1.84 9.43
C PHE A 21 6.31 -2.83 10.56
N ASN A 22 5.27 -2.61 11.36
CA ASN A 22 4.89 -3.51 12.45
C ASN A 22 4.50 -4.89 11.95
N TRP A 23 3.73 -4.96 10.86
CA TRP A 23 3.41 -6.22 10.18
C TRP A 23 4.69 -6.91 9.69
N ALA A 24 5.56 -6.18 8.98
CA ALA A 24 6.79 -6.72 8.43
C ALA A 24 7.73 -7.24 9.52
N LYS A 25 7.87 -6.53 10.65
CA LYS A 25 8.66 -6.97 11.80
C LYS A 25 8.15 -8.27 12.43
N LYS A 26 6.82 -8.45 12.49
CA LYS A 26 6.19 -9.66 13.02
C LYS A 26 6.35 -10.86 12.08
N HIS A 27 6.34 -10.63 10.77
CA HIS A 27 6.33 -11.68 9.76
C HIS A 27 7.71 -12.01 9.16
N PHE A 28 8.67 -11.10 9.26
CA PHE A 28 10.04 -11.31 8.79
C PHE A 28 11.01 -11.12 9.95
N LYS A 29 11.62 -12.21 10.40
CA LYS A 29 12.51 -12.24 11.57
C LYS A 29 13.75 -11.32 11.47
N ASN A 30 14.10 -10.86 10.27
CA ASN A 30 15.36 -10.16 9.99
C ASN A 30 15.21 -8.74 9.41
N ILE A 31 14.00 -8.16 9.36
CA ILE A 31 13.87 -6.76 8.91
C ILE A 31 14.30 -5.84 10.05
N ARG A 32 15.57 -5.39 10.01
CA ARG A 32 16.14 -4.47 10.99
C ARG A 32 15.93 -2.99 10.63
N VAL A 33 15.81 -2.69 9.34
CA VAL A 33 15.65 -1.31 8.82
C VAL A 33 14.68 -1.33 7.65
N PHE A 34 13.65 -0.49 7.73
CA PHE A 34 12.78 -0.18 6.59
C PHE A 34 13.22 1.17 6.05
N TYR A 35 14.17 1.15 5.11
CA TYR A 35 14.72 2.36 4.52
C TYR A 35 14.00 2.66 3.21
N PHE A 36 13.35 3.81 3.14
CA PHE A 36 12.70 4.30 1.93
C PHE A 36 13.29 5.66 1.58
N LYS A 37 14.06 5.73 0.50
CA LYS A 37 14.66 6.99 0.05
C LYS A 37 13.55 7.95 -0.36
N LYS A 38 13.67 9.22 0.04
CA LYS A 38 12.74 10.28 -0.38
C LYS A 38 12.63 10.38 -1.90
N THR A 39 13.74 10.20 -2.62
CA THR A 39 13.77 10.19 -4.09
C THR A 39 12.94 9.05 -4.69
N ASP A 40 13.02 7.85 -4.10
CA ASP A 40 12.20 6.70 -4.50
C ASP A 40 10.72 6.90 -4.17
N HIS A 41 10.41 7.51 -3.02
CA HIS A 41 9.05 7.92 -2.67
C HIS A 41 8.45 8.83 -3.74
N GLU A 42 9.15 9.91 -4.08
CA GLU A 42 8.68 10.88 -5.06
C GLU A 42 8.53 10.27 -6.45
N ARG A 43 9.48 9.43 -6.87
CA ARG A 43 9.42 8.73 -8.15
C ARG A 43 8.19 7.81 -8.22
N ILE A 44 7.97 6.99 -7.19
CA ILE A 44 6.83 6.06 -7.15
C ILE A 44 5.51 6.84 -7.06
N ARG A 45 5.44 7.90 -6.24
CA ARG A 45 4.26 8.76 -6.13
C ARG A 45 3.85 9.34 -7.48
N ARG A 46 4.80 9.94 -8.22
CA ARG A 46 4.53 10.48 -9.57
C ARG A 46 4.06 9.39 -10.53
N LYS A 47 4.70 8.21 -10.51
CA LYS A 47 4.32 7.08 -11.36
C LYS A 47 2.90 6.59 -11.07
N LEU A 48 2.53 6.47 -9.78
CA LEU A 48 1.19 6.03 -9.37
C LEU A 48 0.12 7.07 -9.73
N ASN A 49 0.36 8.35 -9.44
CA ASN A 49 -0.57 9.43 -9.80
C ASN A 49 -0.86 9.42 -11.30
N LYS A 50 0.18 9.33 -12.15
CA LYS A 50 0.01 9.24 -13.60
C LYS A 50 -0.82 8.00 -14.02
N ARG A 51 -0.65 6.86 -13.35
CA ARG A 51 -1.46 5.66 -13.61
C ARG A 51 -2.91 5.86 -13.20
N PHE A 52 -3.17 6.53 -12.07
CA PHE A 52 -4.53 6.83 -11.61
C PHE A 52 -5.24 7.84 -12.51
N GLU A 53 -4.54 8.87 -12.99
CA GLU A 53 -5.09 9.84 -13.95
C GLU A 53 -5.52 9.18 -15.26
N ILE A 54 -4.78 8.16 -15.73
CA ILE A 54 -5.07 7.42 -16.97
C ILE A 54 -6.05 6.26 -16.73
N ALA A 55 -6.24 5.83 -15.47
CA ALA A 55 -7.11 4.70 -15.17
C ALA A 55 -8.55 5.05 -15.55
N GLN A 56 -9.15 4.20 -16.38
CA GLN A 56 -10.57 4.36 -16.69
C GLN A 56 -11.37 4.19 -15.39
N PRO A 57 -12.35 5.08 -15.14
CA PRO A 57 -13.26 4.89 -14.02
C PRO A 57 -14.00 3.57 -14.26
N VAL A 58 -13.87 2.63 -13.33
CA VAL A 58 -14.61 1.38 -13.42
C VAL A 58 -16.09 1.72 -13.26
N PRO A 59 -16.92 1.46 -14.28
CA PRO A 59 -18.34 1.76 -14.20
C PRO A 59 -18.94 0.97 -13.04
N GLN A 60 -19.84 1.61 -12.27
CA GLN A 60 -20.51 1.04 -11.11
C GLN A 60 -19.64 0.82 -9.86
N ILE A 61 -18.45 1.43 -9.75
CA ILE A 61 -17.78 1.53 -8.44
C ILE A 61 -18.66 2.39 -7.50
N LEU A 62 -19.24 1.73 -6.50
CA LEU A 62 -19.81 2.42 -5.34
C LEU A 62 -18.71 3.31 -4.74
N LYS A 63 -19.03 4.58 -4.40
CA LYS A 63 -18.09 5.64 -3.96
C LYS A 63 -17.06 5.23 -2.88
N ASN A 64 -17.25 4.09 -2.22
CA ASN A 64 -16.44 3.60 -1.11
C ASN A 64 -15.52 2.41 -1.47
N HIS A 65 -15.50 1.95 -2.72
CA HIS A 65 -14.60 0.88 -3.17
C HIS A 65 -13.30 1.47 -3.75
N GLY A 66 -12.38 1.86 -2.87
CA GLY A 66 -10.98 2.01 -3.23
C GLY A 66 -10.31 0.63 -3.23
N PHE A 67 -9.65 0.24 -4.32
CA PHE A 67 -8.76 -0.92 -4.31
C PHE A 67 -7.43 -0.52 -3.66
N ILE A 68 -7.08 -1.20 -2.57
CA ILE A 68 -5.78 -1.12 -1.88
C ILE A 68 -4.79 -2.05 -2.57
#